data_AF-A0A846WHY2-F1
#
_entry.id   AF-A0A846WHY2-F1
#
_cell.length_a   1.000
_cell.length_b   1.000
_cell.length_c   1.000
_cell.angle_alpha   90.00
_cell.angle_beta   90.00
_cell.angle_gamma   90.00
#
_symmetry.space_group_name_H-M   'P 1'
#
loop_
_entity.id
_entity.type
_entity.pdbx_description
1 polymer ?
#
loop_
_entity_poly.entity_id
_entity_poly.type
_entity_poly.pdbx_seq_one_letter_code
_entity_poly.pdbx_strand_id
1 'polypeptide(L)'
;MTTVLSRCADSRHSSLIASDESRTSRGATSQPVRLQVIRDEVARTAVCGGHVRVTVFSGSVVGQVVFDGDLTTVGATETSRLRKVPKLVDQTMATIGRRLPPARASLPGDGTDITGQYEVAAEYFAQQSPSGRATRVFSVLTDGISTVPAEVANPGLTVARAQQLAETETPAKIPGVNVRMIGVGRTADGEQLPSSYVDAVKTFQSAVCAKTDAASCLIVTDAGAGAK
;
A
#
# COMPACT_ATOMS: atom_id res chain seq x y z
N MET A 1 -3.75 -11.18 21.50
CA MET A 1 -2.61 -11.97 20.96
C MET A 1 -3.04 -13.28 20.31
N THR A 2 -3.98 -14.04 20.89
CA THR A 2 -4.51 -15.29 20.30
C THR A 2 -5.14 -15.09 18.90
N THR A 3 -5.68 -13.91 18.62
CA THR A 3 -6.38 -13.56 17.37
C THR A 3 -5.48 -13.28 16.15
N VAL A 4 -4.19 -12.99 16.37
CA VAL A 4 -3.23 -12.74 15.26
C VAL A 4 -2.63 -14.05 14.76
N LEU A 5 -2.43 -15.01 15.66
CA LEU A 5 -1.83 -16.32 15.37
C LEU A 5 -2.75 -17.23 14.56
N SER A 6 -4.07 -17.16 14.79
CA SER A 6 -5.05 -17.90 13.98
C SER A 6 -5.11 -17.47 12.51
N ARG A 7 -4.45 -16.36 12.13
CA ARG A 7 -4.50 -15.79 10.77
C ARG A 7 -3.31 -16.14 9.89
N CYS A 8 -2.24 -16.74 10.43
CA CYS A 8 -1.05 -17.08 9.64
C CYS A 8 -1.06 -18.51 9.06
N ALA A 9 -2.14 -19.29 9.25
CA ALA A 9 -2.37 -20.69 8.88
C ALA A 9 -1.40 -21.32 7.83
N ASP A 10 -0.15 -21.58 8.23
CA ASP A 10 0.98 -22.03 7.40
C ASP A 10 1.26 -21.22 6.11
N SER A 11 0.72 -20.01 6.01
CA SER A 11 0.92 -19.11 4.88
C SER A 11 1.91 -18.00 5.22
N ARG A 12 2.99 -17.90 4.45
CA ARG A 12 3.90 -16.74 4.53
C ARG A 12 3.16 -15.47 4.12
N HIS A 13 3.51 -14.34 4.71
CA HIS A 13 2.96 -13.03 4.34
C HIS A 13 3.92 -12.33 3.39
N SER A 14 3.48 -12.04 2.18
CA SER A 14 4.23 -11.28 1.20
C SER A 14 3.52 -9.95 0.96
N SER A 15 4.20 -8.85 1.31
CA SER A 15 3.63 -7.51 1.28
C SER A 15 4.42 -6.61 0.34
N LEU A 16 3.72 -5.92 -0.57
CA LEU A 16 4.23 -4.76 -1.31
C LEU A 16 3.49 -3.54 -0.80
N ILE A 17 4.24 -2.51 -0.40
CA ILE A 17 3.70 -1.23 0.00
C ILE A 17 4.27 -0.17 -0.95
N ALA A 18 3.38 0.56 -1.64
CA ALA A 18 3.71 1.70 -2.47
C ALA A 18 3.15 2.96 -1.81
N SER A 19 4.01 3.87 -1.37
CA SER A 19 3.62 5.14 -0.76
C SER A 19 3.76 6.27 -1.78
N ASP A 20 2.64 6.91 -2.08
CA ASP A 20 2.57 8.04 -3.00
C ASP A 20 3.07 9.31 -2.31
N GLU A 21 4.20 9.82 -2.77
CA GLU A 21 4.88 10.99 -2.22
C GLU A 21 4.78 12.20 -3.16
N SER A 22 3.76 12.21 -4.03
CA SER A 22 3.39 13.37 -4.83
C SER A 22 2.93 14.54 -3.96
N ARG A 23 2.95 15.76 -4.52
CA ARG A 23 2.67 17.00 -3.79
C ARG A 23 1.38 16.99 -2.98
N THR A 24 0.27 16.52 -3.54
CA THR A 24 -1.03 16.52 -2.85
C THR A 24 -1.09 15.48 -1.73
N SER A 25 -0.26 14.45 -1.82
CA SER A 25 -0.24 13.28 -0.96
C SER A 25 0.78 13.43 0.19
N ARG A 26 1.87 14.16 -0.06
CA ARG A 26 3.07 14.27 0.77
C ARG A 26 2.97 15.38 1.81
N GLY A 27 2.52 15.06 3.04
CA GLY A 27 2.47 16.06 4.10
C GLY A 27 2.38 15.53 5.53
N ALA A 28 2.28 16.46 6.48
CA ALA A 28 2.37 16.16 7.91
C ALA A 28 1.15 15.39 8.44
N THR A 29 -0.02 15.56 7.80
CA THR A 29 -1.28 14.92 8.20
C THR A 29 -1.36 13.46 7.74
N SER A 30 -0.79 13.13 6.57
CA SER A 30 -0.84 11.79 5.99
C SER A 30 0.24 10.86 6.58
N GLN A 31 1.43 11.39 6.89
CA GLN A 31 2.58 10.57 7.28
C GLN A 31 2.40 9.67 8.52
N PRO A 32 1.81 10.13 9.65
CA PRO A 32 1.66 9.27 10.83
C PRO A 32 0.84 8.00 10.53
N VAL A 33 -0.26 8.15 9.80
CA VAL A 33 -1.13 7.02 9.40
C VAL A 33 -0.40 6.07 8.46
N ARG A 34 0.37 6.60 7.50
CA ARG A 34 1.17 5.77 6.58
C ARG A 34 2.21 4.95 7.32
N LEU A 35 2.97 5.58 8.23
CA LEU A 35 3.97 4.89 9.03
C LEU A 35 3.34 3.83 9.94
N GLN A 36 2.13 4.07 10.44
CA GLN A 36 1.40 3.06 11.20
C GLN A 36 0.98 1.87 10.33
N VAL A 37 0.46 2.10 9.11
CA VAL A 37 0.13 1.02 8.18
C VAL A 37 1.37 0.20 7.81
N ILE A 38 2.50 0.87 7.53
CA ILE A 38 3.77 0.19 7.25
C ILE A 38 4.20 -0.66 8.46
N ARG A 39 4.09 -0.12 9.68
CA ARG A 39 4.41 -0.85 10.91
C ARG A 39 3.51 -2.07 11.09
N ASP A 40 2.22 -1.96 10.81
CA ASP A 40 1.27 -3.06 10.95
C ASP A 40 1.56 -4.20 9.95
N GLU A 41 1.92 -3.86 8.71
CA GLU A 41 2.34 -4.83 7.71
C GLU A 41 3.69 -5.48 8.05
N VAL A 42 4.66 -4.70 8.52
CA VAL A 42 5.95 -5.21 9.04
C VAL A 42 5.71 -6.17 10.21
N ALA A 43 4.82 -5.82 11.14
CA ALA A 43 4.47 -6.67 12.27
C ALA A 43 3.79 -7.97 11.82
N ARG A 44 2.84 -7.89 10.91
CA ARG A 44 2.17 -9.08 10.35
C ARG A 44 3.15 -10.00 9.63
N THR A 45 4.06 -9.43 8.83
CA THR A 45 5.12 -10.16 8.14
C THR A 45 6.06 -10.84 9.14
N ALA A 46 6.48 -10.13 10.19
CA ALA A 46 7.34 -10.69 11.23
C ALA A 46 6.68 -11.81 12.04
N VAL A 47 5.36 -11.77 12.24
CA VAL A 47 4.59 -12.82 12.91
C VAL A 47 4.42 -14.06 12.02
N CYS A 48 3.95 -13.88 10.78
CA CYS A 48 3.68 -15.01 9.88
C CYS A 48 4.95 -15.55 9.20
N GLY A 49 6.04 -14.80 9.24
CA GLY A 49 7.18 -15.00 8.36
C GLY A 49 6.85 -14.57 6.93
N GLY A 50 7.86 -14.12 6.19
CA GLY A 50 7.72 -13.80 4.77
C GLY A 50 8.53 -12.58 4.39
N HIS A 51 8.03 -11.81 3.43
CA HIS A 51 8.80 -10.77 2.76
C HIS A 51 8.00 -9.47 2.69
N VAL A 52 8.66 -8.34 2.96
CA VAL A 52 8.04 -7.02 2.83
C VAL A 52 8.94 -6.10 2.03
N ARG A 53 8.34 -5.46 1.02
CA ARG A 53 8.96 -4.37 0.27
C ARG A 53 8.15 -3.10 0.45
N VAL A 54 8.84 -2.02 0.83
CA VAL A 54 8.30 -0.66 0.94
C VAL A 54 8.96 0.20 -0.14
N THR A 55 8.15 0.79 -0.98
CA THR A 55 8.56 1.72 -2.03
C THR A 55 7.87 3.06 -1.84
N VAL A 56 8.51 4.13 -2.31
CA VAL A 56 7.89 5.45 -2.46
C VAL A 56 7.88 5.81 -3.93
N PHE A 57 6.83 6.47 -4.41
CA PHE A 57 6.73 6.88 -5.81
C PHE A 57 6.08 8.25 -5.93
N SER A 58 6.33 8.90 -7.07
CA SER A 58 5.65 10.11 -7.52
C SER A 58 6.02 10.34 -8.99
N GLY A 59 5.17 11.07 -9.71
CA GLY A 59 5.32 11.38 -11.14
C GLY A 59 5.14 10.20 -12.08
N SER A 60 5.97 9.16 -11.92
CA SER A 60 5.97 7.95 -12.75
C SER A 60 5.68 6.68 -11.94
N VAL A 61 5.52 5.56 -12.64
CA VAL A 61 5.37 4.24 -12.04
C VAL A 61 6.60 3.75 -11.28
N VAL A 62 7.80 4.23 -11.62
CA VAL A 62 9.06 3.77 -11.02
C VAL A 62 9.30 4.48 -9.69
N GLY A 63 9.16 3.72 -8.60
CA GLY A 63 9.44 4.19 -7.25
C GLY A 63 10.87 3.95 -6.78
N GLN A 64 11.21 4.53 -5.62
CA GLN A 64 12.43 4.27 -4.86
C GLN A 64 12.15 3.23 -3.78
N VAL A 65 13.02 2.22 -3.68
CA VAL A 65 12.92 1.20 -2.64
C VAL A 65 13.43 1.79 -1.31
N VAL A 66 12.56 1.82 -0.31
CA VAL A 66 12.90 2.26 1.06
C VAL A 66 13.35 1.07 1.90
N PHE A 67 12.64 -0.05 1.79
CA PHE A 67 12.96 -1.29 2.48
C PHE A 67 12.57 -2.48 1.61
N ASP A 68 13.36 -3.53 1.71
CA ASP A 68 13.15 -4.79 1.04
C ASP A 68 13.86 -5.85 1.87
N GLY A 69 13.11 -6.84 2.36
CA GLY A 69 13.72 -7.93 3.10
C GLY A 69 12.73 -8.94 3.66
N ASP A 70 13.28 -10.11 3.95
CA ASP A 70 12.58 -11.17 4.67
C ASP A 70 12.51 -10.86 6.16
N LEU A 71 11.31 -10.99 6.74
CA LEU A 71 11.09 -10.89 8.17
C LEU A 71 10.73 -12.26 8.70
N THR A 72 11.68 -12.90 9.38
CA THR A 72 11.47 -14.18 10.05
C THR A 72 12.07 -14.15 11.44
N THR A 73 11.39 -14.77 12.40
CA THR A 73 11.89 -14.92 13.76
C THR A 73 12.29 -16.38 14.00
N VAL A 74 13.51 -16.60 14.48
CA VAL A 74 14.02 -17.95 14.79
C VAL A 74 13.76 -18.28 16.27
N GLY A 75 13.23 -19.46 16.55
CA GLY A 75 12.99 -19.94 17.92
C GLY A 75 12.48 -21.37 17.96
N ALA A 76 12.88 -22.12 18.99
CA ALA A 76 12.50 -23.52 19.20
C ALA A 76 11.00 -23.72 19.46
N THR A 77 10.34 -22.69 20.02
CA THR A 77 8.89 -22.66 20.24
C THR A 77 8.28 -21.42 19.59
N GLU A 78 6.99 -21.50 19.27
CA GLU A 78 6.22 -20.36 18.77
C GLU A 78 6.29 -19.16 19.73
N THR A 79 6.11 -19.38 21.03
CA THR A 79 6.26 -18.33 22.05
C THR A 79 7.63 -17.66 22.01
N SER A 80 8.69 -18.43 21.80
CA SER A 80 10.06 -17.90 21.68
C SER A 80 10.26 -17.05 20.44
N ARG A 81 9.59 -17.39 19.33
CA ARG A 81 9.56 -16.58 18.10
C ARG A 81 8.81 -15.27 18.32
N LEU A 82 7.61 -15.33 18.88
CA LEU A 82 6.73 -14.17 19.09
C LEU A 82 7.34 -13.12 20.03
N ARG A 83 8.09 -13.54 21.06
CA ARG A 83 8.81 -12.60 21.95
C ARG A 83 9.84 -11.74 21.22
N LYS A 84 10.32 -12.17 20.05
CA LYS A 84 11.32 -11.43 19.25
C LYS A 84 10.69 -10.48 18.23
N VAL A 85 9.38 -10.62 17.96
CA VAL A 85 8.67 -9.82 16.96
C VAL A 85 8.78 -8.32 17.24
N PRO A 86 8.50 -7.80 18.45
CA PRO A 86 8.56 -6.35 18.69
C PRO A 86 9.92 -5.75 18.33
N LYS A 87 11.01 -6.41 18.75
CA LYS A 87 12.37 -5.97 18.43
C LYS A 87 12.65 -5.95 16.92
N LEU A 88 12.20 -6.98 16.19
CA LEU A 88 12.36 -7.04 14.73
C LEU A 88 11.58 -5.93 14.02
N VAL A 89 10.35 -5.65 14.49
CA VAL A 89 9.52 -4.56 13.97
C VAL A 89 10.21 -3.22 14.21
N ASP A 90 10.68 -2.95 15.42
CA ASP A 90 11.35 -1.69 15.77
C ASP A 90 12.63 -1.47 14.94
N GLN A 91 13.44 -2.52 14.77
CA GLN A 91 14.65 -2.46 13.93
C GLN A 91 14.33 -2.19 12.46
N THR A 92 13.27 -2.81 11.94
CA THR A 92 12.81 -2.62 10.56
C THR A 92 12.27 -1.20 10.37
N MET A 93 11.41 -0.74 11.28
CA MET A 93 10.87 0.62 11.24
C MET A 93 11.94 1.70 11.43
N ALA A 94 12.97 1.45 12.24
CA ALA A 94 14.13 2.34 12.35
C ALA A 94 14.90 2.42 11.02
N THR A 95 15.03 1.30 10.30
CA THR A 95 15.67 1.27 8.98
C THR A 95 14.85 2.02 7.94
N ILE A 96 13.53 1.80 7.91
CA ILE A 96 12.59 2.55 7.06
C ILE A 96 12.69 4.05 7.38
N GLY A 97 12.65 4.43 8.67
CA GLY A 97 12.75 5.83 9.09
C GLY A 97 14.05 6.52 8.67
N ARG A 98 15.18 5.79 8.62
CA ARG A 98 16.45 6.34 8.11
C ARG A 98 16.48 6.48 6.58
N ARG A 99 15.84 5.55 5.85
CA ARG A 99 15.88 5.50 4.37
C ARG A 99 14.79 6.30 3.70
N LEU A 100 13.67 6.55 4.39
CA LEU A 100 12.53 7.24 3.84
C LEU A 100 12.84 8.71 3.45
N PRO A 101 13.50 9.54 4.27
CA PRO A 101 13.82 10.92 3.90
C PRO A 101 14.65 11.04 2.60
N PRO A 102 15.81 10.35 2.43
CA PRO A 102 16.56 10.46 1.18
C PRO A 102 15.81 9.86 -0.02
N ALA A 103 15.05 8.77 0.15
CA ALA A 103 14.22 8.21 -0.93
C ALA A 103 13.12 9.18 -1.40
N ARG A 104 12.54 9.97 -0.49
CA ARG A 104 11.56 11.01 -0.82
C ARG A 104 12.20 12.22 -1.49
N ALA A 105 13.43 12.57 -1.11
CA ALA A 105 14.14 13.71 -1.66
C ALA A 105 14.59 13.46 -3.12
N SER A 106 14.78 12.21 -3.53
CA SER A 106 15.15 11.85 -4.91
C SER A 106 13.98 11.75 -5.87
N LEU A 107 12.74 11.83 -5.37
CA LEU A 107 11.53 11.73 -6.17
C LEU A 107 11.15 13.07 -6.82
N PRO A 108 10.61 13.06 -8.05
CA PRO A 108 10.04 14.26 -8.65
C PRO A 108 8.80 14.71 -7.86
N GLY A 109 8.63 16.01 -7.61
CA GLY A 109 7.51 16.49 -6.77
C GLY A 109 6.13 16.43 -7.43
N ASP A 110 6.07 16.19 -8.73
CA ASP A 110 4.94 16.54 -9.58
C ASP A 110 4.36 15.29 -10.24
N GLY A 111 3.03 15.20 -10.19
CA GLY A 111 2.29 14.08 -10.75
C GLY A 111 2.31 12.83 -9.88
N THR A 112 1.47 11.88 -10.23
CA THR A 112 1.44 10.52 -9.69
C THR A 112 0.65 9.62 -10.64
N ASP A 113 1.12 8.40 -10.80
CA ASP A 113 0.48 7.36 -11.60
C ASP A 113 0.16 6.18 -10.69
N ILE A 114 -1.05 6.23 -10.12
CA ILE A 114 -1.52 5.22 -9.16
C ILE A 114 -1.91 3.93 -9.89
N THR A 115 -2.52 4.02 -11.07
CA THR A 115 -2.98 2.84 -11.81
C THR A 115 -1.80 2.04 -12.36
N GLY A 116 -0.73 2.71 -12.77
CA GLY A 116 0.51 2.06 -13.19
C GLY A 116 1.25 1.31 -12.06
N GLN A 117 0.93 1.56 -10.78
CA GLN A 117 1.46 0.74 -9.69
C GLN A 117 0.96 -0.71 -9.71
N TYR A 118 -0.14 -1.00 -10.42
CA TYR A 118 -0.56 -2.39 -10.63
C TYR A 118 0.43 -3.18 -11.50
N GLU A 119 1.10 -2.54 -12.46
CA GLU A 119 2.16 -3.16 -13.26
C GLU A 119 3.34 -3.55 -12.36
N VAL A 120 3.79 -2.61 -11.52
CA VAL A 120 4.86 -2.85 -10.53
C VAL A 120 4.49 -4.00 -9.58
N ALA A 121 3.23 -4.06 -9.16
CA ALA A 121 2.74 -5.15 -8.32
C ALA A 121 2.75 -6.50 -9.07
N ALA A 122 2.33 -6.53 -10.33
CA ALA A 122 2.35 -7.73 -11.16
C ALA A 122 3.78 -8.26 -11.33
N GLU A 123 4.72 -7.39 -11.69
CA GLU A 123 6.14 -7.75 -11.82
C GLU A 123 6.72 -8.27 -10.50
N TYR A 124 6.43 -7.60 -9.39
CA TYR A 124 6.93 -7.98 -8.07
C TYR A 124 6.42 -9.36 -7.64
N PHE A 125 5.11 -9.62 -7.77
CA PHE A 125 4.55 -10.91 -7.37
C PHE A 125 4.85 -12.05 -8.36
N ALA A 126 5.15 -11.74 -9.62
CA ALA A 126 5.63 -12.72 -10.59
C ALA A 126 7.06 -13.20 -10.26
N GLN A 127 7.91 -12.31 -9.73
CA GLN A 127 9.28 -12.66 -9.30
C GLN A 127 9.33 -13.47 -8.00
N GLN A 128 8.26 -13.41 -7.20
CA GLN A 128 8.15 -14.21 -6.00
C GLN A 128 7.68 -15.62 -6.34
N SER A 129 8.63 -16.54 -6.54
CA SER A 129 8.38 -17.99 -6.45
C SER A 129 8.14 -18.37 -4.99
N PRO A 130 6.89 -18.52 -4.53
CA PRO A 130 6.68 -18.86 -3.14
C PRO A 130 6.95 -20.36 -3.01
N SER A 131 7.97 -20.73 -2.22
CA SER A 131 8.00 -22.09 -1.69
C SER A 131 6.81 -22.23 -0.71
N GLY A 132 5.68 -22.76 -1.17
CA GLY A 132 4.46 -22.98 -0.35
C GLY A 132 3.36 -21.93 -0.51
N ARG A 133 2.38 -21.93 0.38
CA ARG A 133 1.25 -20.97 0.34
C ARG A 133 1.71 -19.60 0.86
N ALA A 134 1.32 -18.53 0.19
CA ALA A 134 1.57 -17.18 0.65
C ALA A 134 0.33 -16.30 0.53
N THR A 135 0.03 -15.54 1.58
CA THR A 135 -0.91 -14.41 1.50
C THR A 135 -0.17 -13.24 0.87
N ARG A 136 -0.64 -12.79 -0.30
CA ARG A 136 -0.10 -11.64 -1.01
C ARG A 136 -0.95 -10.41 -0.72
N VAL A 137 -0.30 -9.32 -0.30
CA VAL A 137 -0.95 -8.04 0.00
C VAL A 137 -0.24 -6.94 -0.77
N PHE A 138 -1.02 -6.12 -1.47
CA PHE A 138 -0.54 -4.90 -2.11
C PHE A 138 -1.24 -3.70 -1.48
N SER A 139 -0.48 -2.83 -0.82
CA SER A 139 -1.00 -1.61 -0.19
C SER A 139 -0.50 -0.38 -0.92
N VAL A 140 -1.42 0.45 -1.40
CA VAL A 140 -1.13 1.78 -1.95
C VAL A 140 -1.53 2.83 -0.91
N LEU A 141 -0.56 3.61 -0.45
CA LEU A 141 -0.78 4.68 0.54
C LEU A 141 -0.82 6.01 -0.21
N THR A 142 -2.02 6.56 -0.43
CA THR A 142 -2.24 7.69 -1.34
C THR A 142 -3.51 8.44 -0.96
N ASP A 143 -3.61 9.71 -1.34
CA ASP A 143 -4.85 10.48 -1.35
C ASP A 143 -5.81 10.06 -2.47
N GLY A 144 -5.38 9.16 -3.37
CA GLY A 144 -6.16 8.63 -4.48
C GLY A 144 -6.21 9.54 -5.70
N ILE A 145 -5.67 10.76 -5.61
CA ILE A 145 -5.62 11.74 -6.69
C ILE A 145 -4.52 11.31 -7.65
N SER A 146 -4.89 10.87 -8.84
CA SER A 146 -3.93 10.50 -9.89
C SER A 146 -3.81 11.61 -10.93
N THR A 147 -2.61 11.84 -11.47
CA THR A 147 -2.44 12.64 -12.68
C THR A 147 -2.43 11.79 -13.95
N VAL A 148 -2.47 10.48 -13.79
CA VAL A 148 -2.64 9.52 -14.88
C VAL A 148 -3.82 8.59 -14.52
N PRO A 149 -4.96 8.68 -15.22
CA PRO A 149 -5.33 9.75 -16.16
C PRO A 149 -5.58 11.10 -15.45
N ALA A 150 -5.26 12.21 -16.13
CA ALA A 150 -5.29 13.56 -15.54
C ALA A 150 -6.68 14.03 -15.07
N GLU A 151 -7.75 13.46 -15.63
CA GLU A 151 -9.13 13.77 -15.23
C GLU A 151 -9.42 13.39 -13.77
N VAL A 152 -8.69 12.43 -13.19
CA VAL A 152 -8.86 12.05 -11.77
C VAL A 152 -8.48 13.21 -10.84
N ALA A 153 -7.50 14.03 -11.22
CA ALA A 153 -7.10 15.21 -10.47
C ALA A 153 -8.05 16.40 -10.60
N ASN A 154 -9.09 16.32 -11.42
CA ASN A 154 -10.06 17.41 -11.57
C ASN A 154 -11.07 17.41 -10.41
N PRO A 155 -11.13 18.47 -9.57
CA PRO A 155 -12.09 18.56 -8.45
C PRO A 155 -13.57 18.51 -8.89
N GLY A 156 -13.86 18.76 -10.17
CA GLY A 156 -15.18 18.62 -10.77
C GLY A 156 -15.56 17.20 -11.22
N LEU A 157 -14.70 16.20 -10.95
CA LEU A 157 -14.97 14.80 -11.31
C LEU A 157 -16.25 14.31 -10.61
N THR A 158 -17.18 13.78 -11.41
CA THR A 158 -18.40 13.15 -10.92
C THR A 158 -18.25 11.64 -10.83
N VAL A 159 -19.05 11.00 -9.99
CA VAL A 159 -19.08 9.52 -9.87
C VAL A 159 -19.35 8.85 -11.23
N ALA A 160 -20.30 9.36 -12.01
CA ALA A 160 -20.62 8.82 -13.33
C ALA A 160 -19.43 8.94 -14.30
N ARG A 161 -18.75 10.09 -14.30
CA ARG A 161 -17.56 10.29 -15.14
C ARG A 161 -16.39 9.41 -14.68
N ALA A 162 -16.21 9.26 -13.37
CA ALA A 162 -15.21 8.38 -12.78
C ALA A 162 -15.39 6.91 -13.22
N GLN A 163 -16.64 6.43 -13.31
CA GLN A 163 -16.94 5.08 -13.83
C GLN A 163 -16.54 4.95 -15.31
N GLN A 164 -16.96 5.89 -16.15
CA GLN A 164 -16.61 5.90 -17.57
C GLN A 164 -15.09 5.97 -17.79
N LEU A 165 -14.39 6.75 -16.98
CA LEU A 165 -12.94 6.86 -17.05
C LEU A 165 -12.27 5.53 -16.70
N ALA A 166 -12.72 4.86 -15.64
CA ALA A 166 -12.22 3.54 -15.26
C ALA A 166 -12.46 2.44 -16.31
N GLU A 167 -13.48 2.58 -17.16
CA GLU A 167 -13.71 1.67 -18.29
C GLU A 167 -12.57 1.72 -19.32
N THR A 168 -11.93 2.88 -19.49
CA THR A 168 -10.81 3.08 -20.44
C THR A 168 -9.47 2.54 -19.95
N GLU A 169 -9.33 2.33 -18.63
CA GLU A 169 -8.08 1.86 -18.03
C GLU A 169 -7.87 0.36 -18.24
N THR A 170 -6.65 -0.09 -18.50
CA THR A 170 -6.32 -1.52 -18.62
C THR A 170 -5.21 -1.90 -17.65
N PRO A 171 -5.49 -1.98 -16.34
CA PRO A 171 -4.46 -2.25 -15.35
C PRO A 171 -3.94 -3.69 -15.47
N ALA A 172 -2.69 -3.89 -15.05
CA ALA A 172 -2.08 -5.21 -14.99
C ALA A 172 -2.87 -6.17 -14.10
N LYS A 173 -2.82 -7.46 -14.45
CA LYS A 173 -3.49 -8.52 -13.68
C LYS A 173 -2.62 -8.95 -12.51
N ILE A 174 -3.21 -9.03 -11.32
CA ILE A 174 -2.57 -9.46 -10.06
C ILE A 174 -3.42 -10.49 -9.31
N PRO A 175 -3.67 -11.68 -9.91
CA PRO A 175 -4.55 -12.67 -9.31
C PRO A 175 -4.04 -13.17 -7.95
N GLY A 176 -4.96 -13.37 -7.02
CA GLY A 176 -4.65 -13.87 -5.68
C GLY A 176 -4.03 -12.83 -4.73
N VAL A 177 -3.89 -11.58 -5.16
CA VAL A 177 -3.38 -10.47 -4.33
C VAL A 177 -4.53 -9.73 -3.65
N ASN A 178 -4.39 -9.41 -2.37
CA ASN A 178 -5.32 -8.55 -1.65
C ASN A 178 -4.86 -7.10 -1.78
N VAL A 179 -5.63 -6.27 -2.48
CA VAL A 179 -5.30 -4.86 -2.73
C VAL A 179 -5.97 -3.98 -1.69
N ARG A 180 -5.21 -3.02 -1.17
CA ARG A 180 -5.67 -2.01 -0.23
C ARG A 180 -5.18 -0.65 -0.68
N MET A 181 -6.08 0.30 -0.88
CA MET A 181 -5.73 1.71 -1.08
C MET A 181 -6.19 2.49 0.14
N ILE A 182 -5.26 3.17 0.80
CA ILE A 182 -5.48 3.76 2.12
C ILE A 182 -5.10 5.23 2.09
N GLY A 183 -6.03 6.06 2.57
CA GLY A 183 -5.83 7.51 2.70
C GLY A 183 -6.60 8.32 1.67
N VAL A 184 -7.51 7.71 0.90
CA VAL A 184 -8.21 8.42 -0.19
C VAL A 184 -8.92 9.67 0.34
N GLY A 185 -8.66 10.81 -0.30
CA GLY A 185 -9.17 12.12 0.10
C GLY A 185 -8.36 12.82 1.20
N ARG A 186 -7.26 12.24 1.70
CA ARG A 186 -6.38 12.86 2.71
C ARG A 186 -5.17 13.53 2.09
N THR A 187 -5.30 14.83 1.82
CA THR A 187 -4.20 15.62 1.26
C THR A 187 -3.18 16.02 2.33
N ALA A 188 -1.98 16.37 1.87
CA ALA A 188 -0.77 16.71 2.62
C ALA A 188 -0.98 17.73 3.76
N ASP A 189 -1.84 18.71 3.52
CA ASP A 189 -2.03 19.86 4.41
C ASP A 189 -3.38 19.84 5.14
N GLY A 190 -4.13 18.73 5.04
CA GLY A 190 -5.43 18.59 5.70
C GLY A 190 -6.54 19.39 5.02
N GLU A 191 -6.35 19.75 3.75
CA GLU A 191 -7.41 20.36 2.93
C GLU A 191 -8.59 19.40 2.87
N GLN A 192 -9.77 19.89 3.23
CA GLN A 192 -10.98 19.10 3.17
C GLN A 192 -11.53 19.13 1.75
N LEU A 193 -11.34 18.02 1.04
CA LEU A 193 -11.91 17.83 -0.28
C LEU A 193 -13.44 17.65 -0.19
N PRO A 194 -14.20 18.11 -1.20
CA PRO A 194 -15.64 17.85 -1.26
C PRO A 194 -15.93 16.35 -1.22
N SER A 195 -16.88 15.92 -0.38
CA SER A 195 -17.23 14.50 -0.26
C SER A 195 -17.61 13.88 -1.61
N SER A 196 -18.30 14.63 -2.47
CA SER A 196 -18.67 14.19 -3.82
C SER A 196 -17.46 13.90 -4.70
N TYR A 197 -16.38 14.67 -4.56
CA TYR A 197 -15.13 14.44 -5.27
C TYR A 197 -14.40 13.22 -4.70
N VAL A 198 -14.33 13.09 -3.37
CA VAL A 198 -13.75 11.89 -2.72
C VAL A 198 -14.50 10.62 -3.14
N ASP A 199 -15.83 10.67 -3.22
CA ASP A 199 -16.64 9.54 -3.69
C ASP A 199 -16.33 9.21 -5.15
N ALA A 200 -16.20 10.21 -6.03
CA ALA A 200 -15.81 10.00 -7.42
C ALA A 200 -14.41 9.36 -7.55
N VAL A 201 -13.42 9.84 -6.78
CA VAL A 201 -12.07 9.25 -6.75
C VAL A 201 -12.13 7.81 -6.27
N LYS A 202 -12.85 7.52 -5.18
CA LYS A 202 -13.04 6.13 -4.69
C LYS A 202 -13.70 5.25 -5.74
N THR A 203 -14.70 5.76 -6.46
CA THR A 203 -15.38 5.03 -7.53
C THR A 203 -14.41 4.68 -8.65
N PHE A 204 -13.62 5.64 -9.13
CA PHE A 204 -12.59 5.38 -10.14
C PHE A 204 -11.61 4.29 -9.67
N GLN A 205 -10.98 4.48 -8.51
CA GLN A 205 -9.95 3.56 -8.01
C GLN A 205 -10.51 2.16 -7.73
N SER A 206 -11.75 2.07 -7.25
CA SER A 206 -12.41 0.77 -7.01
C SER A 206 -12.70 0.04 -8.33
N ALA A 207 -13.18 0.75 -9.35
CA ALA A 207 -13.48 0.19 -10.65
C ALA A 207 -12.21 -0.27 -11.38
N VAL A 208 -11.12 0.50 -11.31
CA VAL A 208 -9.81 0.08 -11.84
C VAL A 208 -9.30 -1.16 -11.11
N CYS A 209 -9.32 -1.17 -9.78
CA CYS A 209 -8.87 -2.31 -8.99
C CYS A 209 -9.65 -3.59 -9.32
N ALA A 210 -10.97 -3.49 -9.52
CA ALA A 210 -11.81 -4.64 -9.88
C ALA A 210 -11.38 -5.31 -11.21
N LYS A 211 -10.75 -4.56 -12.12
CA LYS A 211 -10.25 -5.07 -13.42
C LYS A 211 -8.92 -5.81 -13.29
N THR A 212 -8.29 -5.84 -12.13
CA THR A 212 -6.97 -6.48 -11.91
C THR A 212 -7.04 -7.98 -11.60
N ASP A 213 -8.24 -8.56 -11.44
CA ASP A 213 -8.47 -9.93 -10.95
C ASP A 213 -7.88 -10.20 -9.54
N ALA A 214 -7.61 -9.14 -8.77
CA ALA A 214 -7.21 -9.22 -7.38
C ALA A 214 -8.21 -10.06 -6.55
N ALA A 215 -7.71 -10.74 -5.52
CA ALA A 215 -8.54 -11.52 -4.60
C ALA A 215 -9.50 -10.62 -3.80
N SER A 216 -9.09 -9.38 -3.52
CA SER A 216 -9.93 -8.36 -2.90
C SER A 216 -9.42 -6.96 -3.24
N CYS A 217 -10.33 -5.98 -3.22
CA CYS A 217 -10.04 -4.57 -3.39
C CYS A 217 -10.70 -3.78 -2.26
N LEU A 218 -9.90 -3.12 -1.43
CA LEU A 218 -10.37 -2.26 -0.34
C LEU A 218 -9.85 -0.84 -0.52
N ILE A 219 -10.74 0.09 -0.86
CA ILE A 219 -10.40 1.51 -1.09
C ILE A 219 -11.02 2.36 0.02
N VAL A 220 -10.19 2.96 0.87
CA VAL A 220 -10.63 3.61 2.12
C VAL A 220 -9.98 4.97 2.34
N THR A 221 -10.72 5.84 3.01
CA THR A 221 -10.25 7.19 3.40
C THR A 221 -9.32 7.15 4.61
N ASP A 222 -9.47 6.13 5.47
CA ASP A 222 -8.63 5.92 6.65
C ASP A 222 -8.23 4.45 6.80
N ALA A 223 -7.09 4.23 7.45
CA ALA A 223 -6.76 2.93 7.99
C ALA A 223 -7.65 2.67 9.20
N GLY A 224 -8.41 1.57 9.18
CA GLY A 224 -9.00 1.07 10.42
C GLY A 224 -7.87 0.69 11.39
N ALA A 225 -7.98 1.07 12.66
CA ALA A 225 -7.12 0.50 13.69
C ALA A 225 -7.32 -1.02 13.67
N GLY A 226 -6.27 -1.79 13.37
CA GLY A 226 -6.34 -3.24 13.41
C GLY A 226 -6.98 -3.67 14.73
N ALA A 227 -8.02 -4.50 14.66
CA ALA A 227 -8.71 -5.02 15.84
C ALA A 227 -7.67 -5.52 16.85
N LYS A 228 -7.71 -4.96 18.06
CA LYS A 228 -6.88 -5.35 19.20
C LYS A 228 -7.01 -6.86 19.50
#